data_AF-A0A1V6IW75-F1
#
_entry.id   AF-A0A1V6IW75-F1
#
_cell.length_a   1.000
_cell.length_b   1.000
_cell.length_c   1.000
_cell.angle_alpha   90.00
_cell.angle_beta   90.00
_cell.angle_gamma   90.00
#
_symmetry.space_group_name_H-M   'P 1'
#
loop_
_entity.id
_entity.type
_entity.pdbx_description
1 polymer ?
#
loop_
_entity_poly.entity_id
_entity_poly.type
_entity_poly.pdbx_seq_one_letter_code
_entity_poly.pdbx_strand_id
1 'polypeptide(L)'
;MALELYYDDKGRYPPPPTPTGTPITGLCLSNSGFTSTCGTIAYLQKIPSDPLPNIHYTYSYLNSGESYRLGFNLEQGSGDWPAGTLAMGPNGISQDLLAASGIDWRDPSNWKNISGSGLCGATYDQDRKAIKIVNNTWCFLAPTSSGYFPIDTSRKYYIETEYLTEGTTTYTFYLGTISYNSTSSSPLPGHGGSHDYFGASGDRPTSTNTWTFVVNKAIGGQPRTGESATTSIYYKWHPGTVWAKALVEPNWNGTQTTYVRNIRFYVE
;
A
#
# COMPACT_ATOMS: atom_id res chain seq x y z
N MET A 1 1.07 -10.53 17.62
CA MET A 1 0.70 -10.75 19.03
C MET A 1 1.10 -9.59 19.94
N ALA A 2 2.39 -9.26 20.13
CA ALA A 2 2.76 -8.17 21.05
C ALA A 2 2.17 -6.78 20.68
N LEU A 3 2.04 -6.48 19.38
CA LEU A 3 1.38 -5.27 18.90
C LEU A 3 -0.12 -5.25 19.20
N GLU A 4 -0.80 -6.40 19.13
CA GLU A 4 -2.21 -6.52 19.51
C GLU A 4 -2.40 -6.33 21.01
N LEU A 5 -1.52 -6.92 21.84
CA LEU A 5 -1.57 -6.69 23.30
C LEU A 5 -1.39 -5.21 23.68
N TYR A 6 -0.53 -4.48 22.94
CA TYR A 6 -0.41 -3.03 23.11
C TYR A 6 -1.71 -2.32 22.70
N TYR A 7 -2.29 -2.70 21.56
CA TYR A 7 -3.55 -2.12 21.07
C TYR A 7 -4.69 -2.32 22.06
N ASP A 8 -4.83 -3.53 22.61
CA ASP A 8 -5.86 -3.86 23.59
C ASP A 8 -5.74 -3.00 24.87
N ASP A 9 -4.52 -2.66 25.29
CA ASP A 9 -4.28 -1.80 26.46
C ASP A 9 -4.40 -0.30 26.15
N LYS A 10 -4.07 0.14 24.94
CA LYS A 10 -3.95 1.57 24.58
C LYS A 10 -5.03 2.11 23.65
N GLY A 11 -5.85 1.24 23.06
CA GLY A 11 -6.83 1.57 22.02
C GLY A 11 -6.21 2.06 20.70
N ARG A 12 -4.90 1.86 20.52
CA ARG A 12 -4.13 2.24 19.33
C ARG A 12 -2.81 1.50 19.28
N TYR A 13 -2.24 1.33 18.09
CA TYR A 13 -0.89 0.82 17.89
C TYR A 13 0.16 1.83 18.37
N PRO A 14 1.39 1.37 18.70
CA PRO A 14 2.42 2.27 19.23
C PRO A 14 2.91 3.26 18.16
N PRO A 15 3.13 4.55 18.51
CA PRO A 15 3.80 5.48 17.60
C PRO A 15 5.23 4.99 17.28
N PRO A 16 5.81 5.42 16.14
CA PRO A 16 7.16 5.04 15.80
C PRO A 16 8.16 5.58 16.83
N PRO A 17 9.30 4.91 17.04
CA PRO A 17 10.33 5.39 17.97
C PRO A 17 10.82 6.79 17.57
N THR A 18 11.26 7.54 18.58
CA THR A 18 11.89 8.85 18.41
C THR A 18 13.41 8.70 18.56
N PRO A 19 14.22 9.23 17.64
CA PRO A 19 13.86 10.01 16.45
C PRO A 19 13.21 9.19 15.32
N THR A 20 12.41 9.86 14.47
CA THR A 20 11.77 9.21 13.32
C THR A 20 12.81 8.55 12.41
N GLY A 21 12.59 7.27 12.07
CA GLY A 21 13.52 6.48 11.26
C GLY A 21 14.42 5.56 12.09
N THR A 22 14.37 5.64 13.42
CA THR A 22 15.00 4.65 14.30
C THR A 22 14.43 3.25 14.02
N PRO A 23 15.27 2.24 13.71
CA PRO A 23 14.84 0.86 13.60
C PRO A 23 14.24 0.37 14.93
N ILE A 24 13.18 -0.41 14.86
CA ILE A 24 12.56 -0.98 16.07
C ILE A 24 13.31 -2.21 16.61
N THR A 25 14.19 -2.81 15.81
CA THR A 25 15.02 -3.95 16.21
C THR A 25 15.82 -3.64 17.48
N GLY A 26 15.79 -4.55 18.45
CA GLY A 26 16.49 -4.41 19.72
C GLY A 26 15.80 -3.49 20.74
N LEU A 27 14.76 -2.75 20.36
CA LEU A 27 13.93 -2.01 21.31
C LEU A 27 12.98 -2.95 22.07
N CYS A 28 12.48 -2.48 23.20
CA CYS A 28 11.37 -3.08 23.93
C CYS A 28 10.05 -2.48 23.43
N LEU A 29 9.00 -3.29 23.40
CA LEU A 29 7.62 -2.81 23.30
C LEU A 29 6.96 -2.93 24.68
N SER A 30 6.61 -1.80 25.26
CA SER A 30 5.99 -1.69 26.59
C SER A 30 4.84 -0.70 26.58
N ASN A 31 4.18 -0.47 27.72
CA ASN A 31 3.13 0.54 27.88
C ASN A 31 3.55 1.96 27.47
N SER A 32 4.86 2.23 27.37
CA SER A 32 5.43 3.49 26.88
C SER A 32 5.67 3.53 25.35
N GLY A 33 5.33 2.47 24.61
CA GLY A 33 5.63 2.32 23.18
C GLY A 33 6.96 1.61 22.93
N PHE A 34 7.58 1.92 21.79
CA PHE A 34 8.92 1.41 21.44
C PHE A 34 10.02 2.23 22.14
N THR A 35 10.76 1.58 23.04
CA THR A 35 11.79 2.24 23.86
C THR A 35 13.01 1.35 24.07
N SER A 36 14.19 1.94 24.34
CA SER A 36 15.42 1.18 24.65
C SER A 36 15.39 0.51 26.02
N THR A 37 14.56 0.99 26.94
CA THR A 37 14.31 0.41 28.25
C THR A 37 12.82 0.19 28.42
N CYS A 38 12.41 -1.03 28.79
CA CYS A 38 11.01 -1.35 29.00
C CYS A 38 10.39 -0.49 30.10
N GLY A 39 9.15 -0.03 29.87
CA GLY A 39 8.28 0.47 30.92
C GLY A 39 7.83 -0.63 31.89
N THR A 40 6.90 -0.27 32.77
CA THR A 40 6.40 -1.16 33.84
C THR A 40 5.66 -2.39 33.32
N ILE A 41 4.99 -2.28 32.16
CA ILE A 41 4.30 -3.40 31.51
C ILE A 41 4.98 -3.64 30.17
N ALA A 42 5.75 -4.72 30.06
CA ALA A 42 6.41 -5.13 28.82
C ALA A 42 5.53 -6.12 28.05
N TYR A 43 5.18 -5.79 26.80
CA TYR A 43 4.50 -6.72 25.89
C TYR A 43 5.50 -7.56 25.09
N LEU A 44 6.69 -7.01 24.84
CA LEU A 44 7.83 -7.72 24.27
C LEU A 44 9.13 -7.10 24.80
N GLN A 45 9.87 -7.86 25.62
CA GLN A 45 11.06 -7.36 26.32
C GLN A 45 12.17 -6.90 25.37
N LYS A 46 12.28 -7.55 24.21
CA LYS A 46 13.24 -7.20 23.18
C LYS A 46 12.73 -7.67 21.82
N ILE A 47 12.67 -6.75 20.87
CA ILE A 47 12.37 -7.07 19.48
C ILE A 47 13.61 -7.77 18.89
N PRO A 48 13.46 -9.00 18.36
CA PRO A 48 14.58 -9.76 17.85
C PRO A 48 15.24 -9.06 16.66
N SER A 49 16.51 -9.36 16.45
CA SER A 49 17.18 -9.06 15.19
C SER A 49 16.75 -10.04 14.12
N ASP A 50 16.85 -9.59 12.88
CA ASP A 50 16.83 -10.49 11.73
C ASP A 50 18.04 -11.47 11.81
N PRO A 51 17.91 -12.72 11.35
CA PRO A 51 19.04 -13.66 11.30
C PRO A 51 20.21 -13.14 10.46
N LEU A 52 19.93 -12.31 9.45
CA LEU A 52 20.96 -11.68 8.62
C LEU A 52 21.44 -10.35 9.23
N PRO A 53 22.75 -10.07 9.17
CA PRO A 53 23.30 -8.83 9.71
C PRO A 53 22.70 -7.61 9.01
N ASN A 54 22.43 -6.55 9.78
CA ASN A 54 21.98 -5.24 9.30
C ASN A 54 20.61 -5.24 8.56
N ILE A 55 19.85 -6.32 8.66
CA ILE A 55 18.45 -6.34 8.25
C ILE A 55 17.59 -6.04 9.49
N HIS A 56 16.63 -5.14 9.32
CA HIS A 56 15.76 -4.68 10.39
C HIS A 56 14.31 -4.77 9.95
N TYR A 57 13.45 -5.12 10.90
CA TYR A 57 12.02 -4.95 10.74
C TYR A 57 11.72 -3.47 10.48
N THR A 58 10.91 -3.21 9.45
CA THR A 58 10.39 -1.86 9.19
C THR A 58 9.05 -1.70 9.89
N TYR A 59 8.81 -0.55 10.52
CA TYR A 59 7.53 -0.25 11.17
C TYR A 59 6.95 1.04 10.60
N SER A 60 5.70 0.97 10.13
CA SER A 60 4.93 2.15 9.73
C SER A 60 3.71 2.29 10.63
N TYR A 61 3.57 3.48 11.21
CA TYR A 61 2.39 3.90 11.96
C TYR A 61 1.37 4.46 10.98
N LEU A 62 0.22 3.80 10.85
CA LEU A 62 -0.78 4.13 9.85
C LEU A 62 -2.05 4.63 10.51
N ASN A 63 -2.76 5.51 9.80
CA ASN A 63 -4.08 6.00 10.20
C ASN A 63 -4.13 6.46 11.67
N SER A 64 -3.14 7.27 12.07
CA SER A 64 -3.01 7.79 13.43
C SER A 64 -3.05 6.73 14.54
N GLY A 65 -2.62 5.50 14.25
CA GLY A 65 -2.51 4.39 15.21
C GLY A 65 -3.66 3.41 15.18
N GLU A 66 -4.63 3.58 14.28
CA GLU A 66 -5.68 2.57 14.05
C GLU A 66 -5.15 1.36 13.25
N SER A 67 -4.02 1.50 12.56
CA SER A 67 -3.36 0.42 11.84
C SER A 67 -1.85 0.54 11.93
N TYR A 68 -1.16 -0.54 11.58
CA TYR A 68 0.29 -0.58 11.49
C TYR A 68 0.73 -1.43 10.32
N ARG A 69 2.01 -1.29 9.99
CA ARG A 69 2.69 -2.20 9.08
C ARG A 69 4.05 -2.58 9.63
N LEU A 70 4.30 -3.87 9.71
CA LEU A 70 5.59 -4.44 10.05
C LEU A 70 6.13 -5.17 8.81
N GLY A 71 7.11 -4.59 8.12
CA GLY A 71 7.75 -5.22 6.96
C GLY A 71 8.96 -6.06 7.38
N PHE A 72 9.11 -7.22 6.75
CA PHE A 72 10.21 -8.17 6.98
C PHE A 72 10.51 -8.96 5.70
N ASN A 73 11.66 -9.64 5.66
CA ASN A 73 12.01 -10.53 4.56
C ASN A 73 12.02 -11.98 5.08
N LEU A 74 11.46 -12.90 4.30
CA LEU A 74 11.67 -14.32 4.48
C LEU A 74 12.79 -14.77 3.53
N GLU A 75 13.91 -15.24 4.09
CA GLU A 75 15.06 -15.73 3.32
C GLU A 75 14.71 -17.05 2.62
N GLN A 76 13.86 -17.85 3.26
CA GLN A 76 13.25 -19.06 2.71
C GLN A 76 11.75 -19.00 2.98
N GLY A 77 10.94 -19.55 2.06
CA GLY A 77 9.50 -19.65 2.27
C GLY A 77 9.18 -20.42 3.55
N SER A 78 8.08 -20.06 4.20
CA SER A 78 7.65 -20.67 5.47
C SER A 78 6.14 -20.87 5.46
N GLY A 79 5.71 -22.13 5.57
CA GLY A 79 4.30 -22.50 5.42
C GLY A 79 3.77 -22.08 4.05
N ASP A 80 2.67 -21.31 4.06
CA ASP A 80 2.01 -20.79 2.85
C ASP A 80 2.69 -19.53 2.27
N TRP A 81 3.74 -19.02 2.92
CA TRP A 81 4.38 -17.78 2.53
C TRP A 81 5.64 -18.02 1.70
N PRO A 82 5.76 -17.43 0.49
CA PRO A 82 6.97 -17.54 -0.30
C PRO A 82 8.12 -16.76 0.35
N ALA A 83 9.34 -17.09 -0.05
CA ALA A 83 10.50 -16.25 0.24
C ALA A 83 10.32 -14.85 -0.37
N GLY A 84 10.90 -13.84 0.26
CA GLY A 84 10.87 -12.44 -0.19
C GLY A 84 10.28 -11.48 0.82
N THR A 85 10.00 -10.25 0.37
CA THR A 85 9.47 -9.19 1.23
C THR A 85 7.99 -9.40 1.53
N LEU A 86 7.70 -9.55 2.82
CA LEU A 86 6.36 -9.64 3.36
C LEU A 86 6.11 -8.44 4.28
N ALA A 87 4.85 -8.17 4.56
CA ALA A 87 4.51 -7.34 5.70
C ALA A 87 3.33 -7.92 6.44
N MET A 88 3.31 -7.69 7.74
CA MET A 88 2.12 -7.90 8.55
C MET A 88 1.46 -6.58 8.92
N GLY A 89 0.15 -6.60 9.00
CA GLY A 89 -0.67 -5.60 9.68
C GLY A 89 -1.64 -6.28 10.64
N PRO A 90 -2.66 -5.55 11.12
CA PRO A 90 -3.70 -6.10 12.00
C PRO A 90 -4.40 -7.35 11.43
N ASN A 91 -4.47 -7.44 10.10
CA ASN A 91 -5.14 -8.55 9.38
C ASN A 91 -4.21 -9.73 9.07
N GLY A 92 -2.99 -9.76 9.62
CA GLY A 92 -2.03 -10.85 9.43
C GLY A 92 -0.94 -10.54 8.40
N ILE A 93 -0.26 -11.60 7.94
CA ILE A 93 0.85 -11.53 6.99
C ILE A 93 0.28 -11.37 5.57
N SER A 94 1.00 -10.66 4.72
CA SER A 94 0.68 -10.45 3.31
C SER A 94 1.96 -10.30 2.51
N GLN A 95 1.91 -10.72 1.24
CA GLN A 95 2.98 -10.44 0.29
C GLN A 95 2.74 -9.09 -0.37
N ASP A 96 3.65 -8.14 -0.16
CA ASP A 96 3.64 -6.85 -0.86
C ASP A 96 4.18 -7.04 -2.27
N LEU A 97 3.31 -6.98 -3.27
CA LEU A 97 3.66 -7.24 -4.66
C LEU A 97 4.56 -6.14 -5.24
N LEU A 98 4.49 -4.91 -4.73
CA LEU A 98 5.41 -3.85 -5.14
C LEU A 98 6.82 -4.19 -4.65
N ALA A 99 6.97 -4.40 -3.34
CA ALA A 99 8.26 -4.68 -2.73
C ALA A 99 8.86 -6.01 -3.21
N ALA A 100 8.05 -7.07 -3.31
CA ALA A 100 8.47 -8.37 -3.84
C ALA A 100 8.92 -8.30 -5.30
N SER A 101 8.45 -7.29 -6.05
CA SER A 101 8.89 -7.01 -7.42
C SER A 101 10.05 -6.00 -7.50
N GLY A 102 10.64 -5.62 -6.36
CA GLY A 102 11.73 -4.63 -6.30
C GLY A 102 11.28 -3.20 -6.60
N ILE A 103 9.98 -2.91 -6.55
CA ILE A 103 9.42 -1.59 -6.84
C ILE A 103 9.37 -0.78 -5.55
N ASP A 104 10.19 0.25 -5.49
CA ASP A 104 10.08 1.27 -4.46
C ASP A 104 9.18 2.41 -4.95
N TRP A 105 7.99 2.56 -4.38
CA TRP A 105 7.08 3.65 -4.72
C TRP A 105 7.65 5.03 -4.39
N ARG A 106 8.68 5.13 -3.54
CA ARG A 106 9.34 6.40 -3.22
C ARG A 106 10.26 6.88 -4.34
N ASP A 107 10.71 5.98 -5.22
CA ASP A 107 11.53 6.34 -6.37
C ASP A 107 10.63 6.84 -7.51
N PRO A 108 10.70 8.14 -7.88
CA PRO A 108 9.93 8.69 -9.01
C PRO A 108 10.16 7.96 -10.32
N SER A 109 11.31 7.29 -10.49
CA SER A 109 11.62 6.53 -11.70
C SER A 109 10.67 5.34 -11.92
N ASN A 110 10.05 4.82 -10.86
CA ASN A 110 9.10 3.71 -10.92
C ASN A 110 7.70 4.14 -11.37
N TRP A 111 7.41 5.44 -11.41
CA TRP A 111 6.09 5.98 -11.73
C TRP A 111 5.94 6.25 -13.21
N LYS A 112 5.25 5.34 -13.90
CA LYS A 112 5.12 5.38 -15.36
C LYS A 112 3.77 5.93 -15.81
N ASN A 113 3.71 6.43 -17.04
CA ASN A 113 2.45 6.70 -17.74
C ASN A 113 1.81 5.40 -18.27
N ILE A 114 0.62 5.48 -18.86
CA ILE A 114 -0.17 4.31 -19.27
C ILE A 114 0.52 3.39 -20.28
N SER A 115 1.29 3.96 -21.21
CA SER A 115 2.07 3.19 -22.20
C SER A 115 3.32 2.58 -21.58
N GLY A 116 3.67 2.94 -20.34
CA GLY A 116 4.85 2.48 -19.65
C GLY A 116 6.18 3.04 -20.20
N SER A 117 6.11 3.78 -21.31
CA SER A 117 7.26 4.28 -22.05
C SER A 117 7.84 5.59 -21.51
N GLY A 118 7.13 6.26 -20.61
CA GLY A 118 7.56 7.52 -19.99
C GLY A 118 7.15 7.64 -18.53
N LEU A 119 7.66 8.66 -17.85
CA LEU A 119 7.26 8.99 -16.48
C LEU A 119 5.92 9.72 -16.48
N CYS A 120 5.08 9.49 -15.47
CA CYS A 120 3.80 10.20 -15.34
C CYS A 120 3.91 11.61 -14.74
N GLY A 121 5.14 12.07 -14.44
CA GLY A 121 5.40 13.38 -13.82
C GLY A 121 5.38 13.39 -12.29
N ALA A 122 5.25 12.22 -11.65
CA ALA A 122 5.40 12.09 -10.20
C ALA A 122 6.80 12.51 -9.74
N THR A 123 6.89 13.18 -8.59
CA THR A 123 8.16 13.57 -7.95
C THR A 123 8.13 13.19 -6.48
N TYR A 124 9.29 13.00 -5.83
CA TYR A 124 9.35 12.70 -4.40
C TYR A 124 9.61 13.98 -3.60
N ASP A 125 8.73 14.27 -2.65
CA ASP A 125 8.82 15.39 -1.72
C ASP A 125 9.46 14.89 -0.41
N GLN A 126 10.66 15.40 -0.12
CA GLN A 126 11.47 14.96 1.02
C GLN A 126 10.84 15.36 2.36
N ASP A 127 10.23 16.54 2.44
CA ASP A 127 9.66 17.08 3.68
C ASP A 127 8.42 16.28 4.07
N ARG A 128 7.57 15.98 3.10
CA ARG A 128 6.34 15.20 3.29
C ARG A 128 6.57 13.70 3.26
N LYS A 129 7.75 13.25 2.81
CA LYS A 129 8.11 11.84 2.60
C LYS A 129 7.08 11.12 1.74
N ALA A 130 6.71 11.76 0.64
CA ALA A 130 5.56 11.38 -0.17
C ALA A 130 5.81 11.66 -1.66
N ILE A 131 5.09 10.95 -2.51
CA ILE A 131 5.05 11.23 -3.94
C ILE A 131 4.08 12.38 -4.19
N LYS A 132 4.57 13.43 -4.84
CA LYS A 132 3.82 14.59 -5.29
C LYS A 132 3.38 14.39 -6.73
N ILE A 133 2.09 14.57 -6.98
CA ILE A 133 1.47 14.48 -8.31
C ILE A 133 0.62 15.75 -8.53
N VAL A 134 0.94 16.48 -9.59
CA VAL A 134 0.30 17.75 -9.94
C VAL A 134 -0.61 17.55 -11.15
N ASN A 135 -1.84 18.08 -11.07
CA ASN A 135 -2.90 17.96 -12.08
C ASN A 135 -3.37 16.52 -12.31
N ASN A 136 -4.43 16.39 -13.12
CA ASN A 136 -4.94 15.10 -13.56
C ASN A 136 -3.86 14.35 -14.37
N THR A 137 -3.47 13.17 -13.91
CA THR A 137 -2.56 12.27 -14.60
C THR A 137 -2.79 10.83 -14.18
N TRP A 138 -2.41 9.88 -15.03
CA TRP A 138 -2.43 8.45 -14.72
C TRP A 138 -1.03 7.96 -14.43
N CYS A 139 -0.85 7.47 -13.20
CA CYS A 139 0.42 7.08 -12.67
C CYS A 139 0.40 5.59 -12.30
N PHE A 140 1.29 4.82 -12.91
CA PHE A 140 1.34 3.36 -12.79
C PHE A 140 2.58 2.90 -12.06
N LEU A 141 2.40 1.85 -11.24
CA LEU A 141 3.46 1.08 -10.61
C LEU A 141 3.34 -0.37 -11.09
N ALA A 142 4.42 -0.90 -11.67
CA ALA A 142 4.48 -2.24 -12.26
C ALA A 142 5.96 -2.69 -12.35
N PRO A 143 6.26 -4.00 -12.39
CA PRO A 143 7.65 -4.50 -12.30
C PRO A 143 8.55 -4.04 -13.45
N THR A 144 7.98 -3.71 -14.61
CA THR A 144 8.72 -3.12 -15.73
C THR A 144 7.83 -2.12 -16.49
N SER A 145 8.42 -1.35 -17.41
CA SER A 145 7.68 -0.45 -18.31
C SER A 145 6.58 -1.17 -19.09
N SER A 146 6.82 -2.40 -19.54
CA SER A 146 5.82 -3.24 -20.22
C SER A 146 5.16 -4.28 -19.31
N GLY A 147 5.58 -4.40 -18.05
CA GLY A 147 5.35 -5.54 -17.18
C GLY A 147 4.09 -5.46 -16.33
N TYR A 148 3.72 -6.59 -15.74
CA TYR A 148 2.48 -6.77 -14.99
C TYR A 148 2.76 -7.59 -13.72
N PHE A 149 1.96 -7.38 -12.67
CA PHE A 149 1.91 -8.28 -11.53
C PHE A 149 1.11 -9.53 -11.88
N PRO A 150 1.61 -10.75 -11.59
CA PRO A 150 0.81 -11.97 -11.70
C PRO A 150 -0.37 -11.93 -10.74
N ILE A 151 -1.55 -12.28 -11.25
CA ILE A 151 -2.79 -12.36 -10.49
C ILE A 151 -3.31 -13.79 -10.52
N ASP A 152 -3.48 -14.37 -9.34
CA ASP A 152 -4.26 -15.58 -9.10
C ASP A 152 -5.59 -15.14 -8.52
N THR A 153 -6.64 -15.11 -9.35
CA THR A 153 -7.94 -14.56 -8.94
C THR A 153 -8.57 -15.30 -7.76
N SER A 154 -8.12 -16.50 -7.40
CA SER A 154 -8.59 -17.21 -6.20
C SER A 154 -8.10 -16.59 -4.89
N ARG A 155 -7.01 -15.82 -4.92
CA ARG A 155 -6.44 -15.16 -3.75
C ARG A 155 -7.11 -13.82 -3.42
N LYS A 156 -6.78 -13.27 -2.26
CA LYS A 156 -7.37 -12.04 -1.73
C LYS A 156 -6.41 -10.87 -1.90
N TYR A 157 -6.78 -9.91 -2.73
CA TYR A 157 -5.95 -8.75 -3.04
C TYR A 157 -6.45 -7.48 -2.39
N TYR A 158 -5.49 -6.65 -2.01
CA TYR A 158 -5.73 -5.35 -1.41
C TYR A 158 -4.79 -4.32 -2.00
N ILE A 159 -5.28 -3.09 -2.10
CA ILE A 159 -4.47 -1.91 -2.41
C ILE A 159 -4.76 -0.84 -1.38
N GLU A 160 -3.70 -0.27 -0.82
CA GLU A 160 -3.78 0.74 0.24
C GLU A 160 -2.81 1.89 0.00
N THR A 161 -3.17 3.07 0.50
CA THR A 161 -2.30 4.26 0.51
C THR A 161 -2.84 5.30 1.50
N GLU A 162 -2.00 6.26 1.89
CA GLU A 162 -2.46 7.54 2.40
C GLU A 162 -2.31 8.60 1.31
N TYR A 163 -3.32 9.45 1.17
CA TYR A 163 -3.25 10.60 0.27
C TYR A 163 -3.72 11.88 0.97
N LEU A 164 -3.22 13.03 0.52
CA LEU A 164 -3.76 14.34 0.88
C LEU A 164 -3.77 15.25 -0.33
N THR A 165 -4.59 16.30 -0.26
CA THR A 165 -4.64 17.33 -1.30
C THR A 165 -4.24 18.69 -0.74
N GLU A 166 -3.56 19.48 -1.57
CA GLU A 166 -3.28 20.89 -1.30
C GLU A 166 -4.21 21.80 -2.12
N GLY A 167 -4.51 22.98 -1.55
CA GLY A 167 -5.28 24.03 -2.22
C GLY A 167 -6.79 23.81 -2.26
N THR A 168 -7.26 22.59 -2.54
CA THR A 168 -8.68 22.26 -2.62
C THR A 168 -8.97 20.79 -2.29
N THR A 169 -10.23 20.44 -2.05
CA THR A 169 -10.76 19.06 -1.91
C THR A 169 -11.75 18.69 -3.02
N THR A 170 -11.93 19.57 -4.02
CA THR A 170 -12.97 19.43 -5.06
C THR A 170 -12.77 18.24 -6.00
N TYR A 171 -11.53 17.99 -6.42
CA TYR A 171 -11.22 16.95 -7.39
C TYR A 171 -11.05 15.59 -6.72
N THR A 172 -11.31 14.55 -7.49
CA THR A 172 -11.41 13.19 -6.96
C THR A 172 -10.10 12.43 -7.09
N PHE A 173 -9.90 11.53 -6.15
CA PHE A 173 -8.81 10.57 -6.10
C PHE A 173 -9.31 9.18 -6.47
N TYR A 174 -8.56 8.50 -7.34
CA TYR A 174 -8.79 7.14 -7.75
C TYR A 174 -7.56 6.26 -7.49
N LEU A 175 -7.80 5.06 -6.99
CA LEU A 175 -6.77 4.06 -6.68
C LEU A 175 -7.28 2.67 -7.05
N GLY A 176 -6.46 1.89 -7.73
CA GLY A 176 -6.88 0.57 -8.17
C GLY A 176 -5.86 -0.13 -9.04
N THR A 177 -6.36 -0.93 -9.98
CA THR A 177 -5.54 -1.62 -10.96
C THR A 177 -6.09 -1.48 -12.38
N ILE A 178 -5.34 -1.96 -13.37
CA ILE A 178 -5.85 -2.35 -14.68
C ILE A 178 -5.58 -3.84 -14.85
N SER A 179 -6.59 -4.60 -15.28
CA SER A 179 -6.53 -6.06 -15.44
C SER A 179 -6.25 -6.45 -16.89
N TYR A 180 -5.45 -7.50 -17.09
CA TYR A 180 -5.06 -8.04 -18.40
C TYR A 180 -5.17 -9.57 -18.43
N ASN A 181 -5.41 -10.12 -19.62
CA ASN A 181 -5.42 -11.56 -19.85
C ASN A 181 -4.05 -12.07 -20.31
N SER A 182 -3.93 -13.39 -20.54
CA SER A 182 -2.65 -14.03 -20.87
C SER A 182 -2.21 -13.83 -22.32
N THR A 183 -3.09 -13.35 -23.19
CA THR A 183 -2.90 -13.36 -24.65
C THR A 183 -2.83 -11.97 -25.28
N SER A 184 -3.14 -10.91 -24.53
CA SER A 184 -3.19 -9.55 -25.04
C SER A 184 -2.60 -8.54 -24.05
N SER A 185 -1.89 -7.56 -24.59
CA SER A 185 -1.50 -6.34 -23.87
C SER A 185 -2.64 -5.33 -23.77
N SER A 186 -3.80 -5.62 -24.36
CA SER A 186 -4.99 -4.78 -24.24
C SER A 186 -5.65 -5.02 -22.88
N PRO A 187 -6.06 -3.96 -22.17
CA PRO A 187 -6.81 -4.09 -20.93
C PRO A 187 -8.09 -4.91 -21.12
N LEU A 188 -8.43 -5.73 -20.13
CA LEU A 188 -9.76 -6.35 -20.04
C LEU A 188 -10.83 -5.26 -19.87
N PRO A 189 -12.08 -5.51 -20.31
CA PRO A 189 -13.19 -4.58 -20.08
C PRO A 189 -13.35 -4.31 -18.59
N GLY A 190 -12.99 -3.10 -18.15
CA GLY A 190 -12.92 -2.74 -16.75
C GLY A 190 -14.10 -1.90 -16.26
N HIS A 191 -13.99 -1.42 -15.01
CA HIS A 191 -15.02 -0.60 -14.36
C HIS A 191 -14.88 0.88 -14.73
N GLY A 192 -15.41 1.27 -15.89
CA GLY A 192 -15.29 2.62 -16.43
C GLY A 192 -14.03 2.79 -17.28
N GLY A 193 -14.08 2.32 -18.52
CA GLY A 193 -13.00 2.54 -19.49
C GLY A 193 -11.74 1.69 -19.31
N SER A 194 -11.83 0.55 -18.60
CA SER A 194 -10.78 -0.45 -18.29
C SER A 194 -10.11 -0.37 -16.92
N HIS A 195 -10.41 0.64 -16.11
CA HIS A 195 -9.78 0.83 -14.82
C HIS A 195 -10.58 0.20 -13.67
N ASP A 196 -9.90 -0.42 -12.71
CA ASP A 196 -10.49 -1.15 -11.59
C ASP A 196 -10.22 -0.41 -10.27
N TYR A 197 -10.99 0.65 -10.01
CA TYR A 197 -10.79 1.58 -8.88
C TYR A 197 -11.28 1.07 -7.51
N PHE A 198 -10.99 -0.19 -7.17
CA PHE A 198 -11.47 -0.80 -5.92
C PHE A 198 -10.80 -0.23 -4.66
N GLY A 199 -9.60 0.35 -4.79
CA GLY A 199 -8.87 1.01 -3.71
C GLY A 199 -9.53 2.31 -3.25
N ALA A 200 -9.88 3.17 -4.20
CA ALA A 200 -10.66 4.39 -4.00
C ALA A 200 -11.30 4.77 -5.35
N SER A 201 -12.58 5.14 -5.34
CA SER A 201 -13.31 5.53 -6.56
C SER A 201 -14.06 6.84 -6.32
N GLY A 202 -13.61 7.91 -6.97
CA GLY A 202 -14.24 9.22 -6.84
C GLY A 202 -14.05 9.84 -5.45
N ASP A 203 -13.03 9.41 -4.70
CA ASP A 203 -12.87 9.78 -3.29
C ASP A 203 -12.38 11.22 -3.12
N ARG A 204 -12.75 11.86 -2.02
CA ARG A 204 -12.33 13.23 -1.69
C ARG A 204 -11.92 13.30 -0.22
N PRO A 205 -10.83 14.02 0.11
CA PRO A 205 -10.50 14.27 1.50
C PRO A 205 -11.48 15.29 2.09
N THR A 206 -11.74 15.20 3.39
CA THR A 206 -12.66 16.12 4.10
C THR A 206 -12.06 17.51 4.31
N SER A 207 -10.73 17.62 4.28
CA SER A 207 -9.97 18.86 4.42
C SER A 207 -8.68 18.80 3.61
N THR A 208 -8.15 19.98 3.26
CA THR A 208 -6.82 20.07 2.65
C THR A 208 -5.74 19.80 3.70
N ASN A 209 -4.55 19.41 3.25
CA ASN A 209 -3.37 19.15 4.10
C ASN A 209 -3.57 18.08 5.19
N THR A 210 -4.59 17.25 5.07
CA THR A 210 -4.88 16.16 6.02
C THR A 210 -4.73 14.82 5.32
N TRP A 211 -3.91 13.94 5.88
CA TRP A 211 -3.72 12.59 5.37
C TRP A 211 -4.99 11.77 5.54
N THR A 212 -5.46 11.22 4.44
CA THR A 212 -6.60 10.30 4.35
C THR A 212 -6.07 8.91 4.01
N PHE A 213 -6.28 7.95 4.89
CA PHE A 213 -5.93 6.55 4.64
C PHE A 213 -7.06 5.83 3.89
N VAL A 214 -6.70 5.03 2.90
CA VAL A 214 -7.64 4.17 2.17
C VAL A 214 -7.05 2.78 1.98
N VAL A 215 -7.88 1.76 2.17
CA VAL A 215 -7.62 0.37 1.81
C VAL A 215 -8.90 -0.20 1.24
N ASN A 216 -8.88 -0.62 -0.03
CA ASN A 216 -10.05 -1.17 -0.72
C ASN A 216 -11.37 -0.42 -0.44
N LYS A 217 -11.31 0.91 -0.33
CA LYS A 217 -12.39 1.73 0.24
C LYS A 217 -13.65 1.67 -0.61
N ALA A 218 -13.50 1.60 -1.93
CA ALA A 218 -14.64 1.51 -2.86
C ALA A 218 -15.42 0.19 -2.73
N ILE A 219 -14.83 -0.82 -2.08
CA ILE A 219 -15.46 -2.12 -1.79
C ILE A 219 -15.58 -2.38 -0.28
N GLY A 220 -15.62 -1.31 0.53
CA GLY A 220 -15.84 -1.42 1.97
C GLY A 220 -14.73 -2.17 2.72
N GLY A 221 -13.49 -2.09 2.23
CA GLY A 221 -12.33 -2.75 2.82
C GLY A 221 -12.25 -4.26 2.52
N GLN A 222 -13.21 -4.83 1.80
CA GLN A 222 -13.19 -6.24 1.42
C GLN A 222 -12.03 -6.53 0.45
N PRO A 223 -11.46 -7.76 0.43
CA PRO A 223 -10.50 -8.14 -0.59
C PRO A 223 -11.14 -8.20 -1.98
N ARG A 224 -10.35 -7.91 -3.02
CA ARG A 224 -10.70 -8.25 -4.39
C ARG A 224 -10.30 -9.71 -4.67
N THR A 225 -11.29 -10.56 -4.96
CA THR A 225 -11.09 -12.02 -5.08
C THR A 225 -12.21 -12.71 -5.86
N GLY A 226 -11.89 -13.76 -6.60
CA GLY A 226 -12.74 -14.44 -7.57
C GLY A 226 -13.05 -13.60 -8.81
N GLU A 227 -13.78 -14.16 -9.76
CA GLU A 227 -14.11 -13.50 -11.03
C GLU A 227 -15.61 -13.20 -11.16
N SER A 228 -15.94 -12.16 -11.92
CA SER A 228 -17.31 -11.87 -12.37
C SER A 228 -17.31 -11.06 -13.64
N ALA A 229 -18.14 -11.44 -14.61
CA ALA A 229 -18.38 -10.65 -15.82
C ALA A 229 -19.19 -9.37 -15.57
N THR A 230 -19.72 -9.18 -14.36
CA THR A 230 -20.54 -8.01 -14.03
C THR A 230 -19.64 -6.83 -13.65
N THR A 231 -19.52 -5.86 -14.55
CA THR A 231 -18.64 -4.67 -14.44
C THR A 231 -19.12 -3.60 -13.44
N SER A 232 -20.08 -3.92 -12.57
CA SER A 232 -20.43 -3.11 -11.40
C SER A 232 -19.94 -3.73 -10.09
N ILE A 233 -19.30 -4.89 -10.14
CA ILE A 233 -18.85 -5.66 -8.97
C ILE A 233 -17.35 -5.47 -8.78
N TYR A 234 -16.98 -4.41 -8.06
CA TYR A 234 -15.59 -4.01 -7.86
C TYR A 234 -14.77 -4.96 -6.96
N TYR A 235 -15.41 -5.85 -6.18
CA TYR A 235 -14.71 -6.83 -5.34
C TYR A 235 -14.37 -8.13 -6.08
N LYS A 236 -14.72 -8.23 -7.37
CA LYS A 236 -14.37 -9.34 -8.25
C LYS A 236 -13.42 -8.89 -9.35
N TRP A 237 -12.53 -9.79 -9.75
CA TRP A 237 -11.72 -9.67 -10.96
C TRP A 237 -12.57 -9.88 -12.21
N HIS A 238 -12.09 -9.38 -13.34
CA HIS A 238 -12.72 -9.70 -14.62
C HIS A 238 -12.37 -11.13 -15.04
N PRO A 239 -13.26 -11.83 -15.75
CA PRO A 239 -13.00 -13.20 -16.16
C PRO A 239 -11.73 -13.30 -17.00
N GLY A 240 -10.86 -14.25 -16.64
CA GLY A 240 -9.58 -14.47 -17.33
C GLY A 240 -8.48 -13.45 -16.99
N THR A 241 -8.63 -12.71 -15.87
CA THR A 241 -7.54 -11.87 -15.36
C THR A 241 -6.38 -12.74 -14.90
N VAL A 242 -5.19 -12.47 -15.44
CA VAL A 242 -3.94 -13.14 -15.00
C VAL A 242 -2.83 -12.16 -14.67
N TRP A 243 -3.03 -10.89 -15.02
CA TRP A 243 -2.02 -9.85 -14.93
C TRP A 243 -2.68 -8.53 -14.50
N ALA A 244 -1.98 -7.71 -13.72
CA ALA A 244 -2.45 -6.37 -13.39
C ALA A 244 -1.32 -5.32 -13.31
N LYS A 245 -1.69 -4.05 -13.48
CA LYS A 245 -0.85 -2.89 -13.12
C LYS A 245 -1.52 -2.11 -12.01
N ALA A 246 -0.76 -1.64 -11.02
CA ALA A 246 -1.30 -0.74 -9.99
C ALA A 246 -1.42 0.68 -10.58
N LEU A 247 -2.53 1.35 -10.28
CA LEU A 247 -2.89 2.67 -10.82
C LEU A 247 -3.23 3.63 -9.67
N VAL A 248 -2.63 4.82 -9.75
CA VAL A 248 -3.03 6.01 -8.99
C VAL A 248 -3.41 7.09 -9.98
N GLU A 249 -4.59 7.66 -9.79
CA GLU A 249 -5.14 8.72 -10.63
C GLU A 249 -5.70 9.82 -9.72
N PRO A 250 -4.87 10.80 -9.37
CA PRO A 250 -5.29 11.93 -8.56
C PRO A 250 -5.85 13.06 -9.42
N ASN A 251 -6.52 14.01 -8.77
CA ASN A 251 -6.92 15.29 -9.35
C ASN A 251 -7.85 15.16 -10.59
N TRP A 252 -8.67 14.11 -10.67
CA TRP A 252 -9.53 13.91 -11.84
C TRP A 252 -10.45 15.11 -12.06
N ASN A 253 -10.51 15.57 -13.32
CA ASN A 253 -11.23 16.76 -13.79
C ASN A 253 -10.70 18.13 -13.30
N GLY A 254 -9.44 18.25 -12.86
CA GLY A 254 -8.82 19.59 -12.83
C GLY A 254 -7.43 19.73 -12.22
N THR A 255 -7.18 20.92 -11.69
CA THR A 255 -5.87 21.42 -11.26
C THR A 255 -5.75 21.37 -9.74
N GLN A 256 -4.95 20.45 -9.23
CA GLN A 256 -4.70 20.24 -7.80
C GLN A 256 -3.36 19.55 -7.62
N THR A 257 -2.74 19.73 -6.45
CA THR A 257 -1.60 18.91 -6.03
C THR A 257 -2.10 17.85 -5.05
N THR A 258 -1.82 16.59 -5.35
CA THR A 258 -2.06 15.46 -4.46
C THR A 258 -0.73 14.86 -4.04
N TYR A 259 -0.62 14.53 -2.76
CA TYR A 259 0.49 13.78 -2.21
C TYR A 259 0.02 12.39 -1.84
N VAL A 260 0.85 11.39 -2.11
CA VAL A 260 0.53 9.97 -1.90
C VAL A 260 1.71 9.30 -1.20
N ARG A 261 1.45 8.50 -0.17
CA ARG A 261 2.49 7.75 0.56
C ARG A 261 1.99 6.40 1.03
N ASN A 262 2.93 5.57 1.49
CA ASN A 262 2.67 4.26 2.09
C ASN A 262 1.87 3.31 1.17
N ILE A 263 2.06 3.44 -0.14
CA ILE A 263 1.35 2.64 -1.15
C ILE A 263 1.74 1.17 -1.02
N ARG A 264 0.76 0.29 -1.07
CA ARG A 264 0.95 -1.15 -1.27
C ARG A 264 -0.12 -1.73 -2.16
N PHE A 265 0.30 -2.69 -2.96
CA PHE A 265 -0.59 -3.64 -3.61
C PHE A 265 -0.16 -5.02 -3.13
N TYR A 266 -1.02 -5.73 -2.40
CA TYR A 266 -0.63 -6.93 -1.67
C TYR A 266 -1.67 -8.03 -1.75
N VAL A 267 -1.23 -9.25 -1.47
CA VAL A 267 -2.04 -10.47 -1.52
C VAL A 267 -1.91 -11.25 -0.21
N GLU A 268 -3.03 -11.75 0.29
CA GLU A 268 -3.11 -12.78 1.34
C GLU A 268 -3.04 -14.18 0.73
#